data_AF-A0AAJ2HDT5-F1
#
_entry.id   AF-A0AAJ2HDT5-F1
#
_cell.length_a   1.000
_cell.length_b   1.000
_cell.length_c   1.000
_cell.angle_alpha   90.00
_cell.angle_beta   90.00
_cell.angle_gamma   90.00
#
_symmetry.space_group_name_H-M   'P 1'
#
loop_
_entity.id
_entity.type
_entity.pdbx_description
1 polymer ?
#
loop_
_entity_poly.entity_id
_entity_poly.type
_entity_poly.pdbx_seq_one_letter_code
_entity_poly.pdbx_strand_id
1 'polypeptide(L)'
;MVHVVTYLVVGVVASIVLDYASLFSRPVISDYMVEFGSVSLFVGPLIQVLRGLIIAAVLLPFRGVFAQRRGWLWLWLLLVGIGILSTSAAAPSSLEGIVYTQLPLWYHAIGLPEMLVQTLAFSVLVALYERHPEGLLAVLPPVFERLVRALVSASLAFVGYAVISVAFALLAGASIDAEQSLSVQVQGLFVGPFLINFVLAFLAAGGLTLTRRILVGLGSYVLSTAAILTYQVIVLGSPDIAYAAIAPLLPAIAVWLLVPKRDAAKTNQPEAKETRHTL
;
A
#
# COMPACT_ATOMS: atom_id res chain seq x y z
N MET A 1 -0.98 -8.62 0.35
CA MET A 1 -1.90 -7.74 1.08
C MET A 1 -1.36 -7.40 2.46
N VAL A 2 -1.23 -8.39 3.36
CA VAL A 2 -0.69 -8.16 4.72
C VAL A 2 0.62 -7.38 4.71
N HIS A 3 1.58 -7.78 3.86
CA HIS A 3 2.87 -7.07 3.72
C HIS A 3 2.72 -5.58 3.38
N VAL A 4 1.92 -5.26 2.37
CA VAL A 4 1.72 -3.89 1.90
C VAL A 4 1.05 -3.05 2.98
N VAL A 5 0.05 -3.59 3.67
CA VAL A 5 -0.66 -2.89 4.75
C VAL A 5 0.25 -2.63 5.93
N THR A 6 0.99 -3.64 6.40
CA THR A 6 1.90 -3.44 7.55
C THR A 6 3.04 -2.50 7.21
N TYR A 7 3.58 -2.58 5.99
CA TYR A 7 4.57 -1.63 5.52
C TYR A 7 4.02 -0.21 5.47
N LEU A 8 2.85 0.00 4.87
CA LEU A 8 2.24 1.33 4.74
C LEU A 8 1.95 1.94 6.11
N VAL A 9 1.29 1.19 7.00
CA VAL A 9 0.88 1.69 8.31
C VAL A 9 2.09 2.00 9.18
N VAL A 10 3.03 1.05 9.29
CA VAL A 10 4.22 1.25 10.15
C VAL A 10 5.15 2.30 9.54
N GLY A 11 5.33 2.31 8.23
CA GLY A 11 6.16 3.30 7.53
C GLY A 11 5.62 4.72 7.65
N VAL A 12 4.29 4.94 7.55
CA VAL A 12 3.70 6.27 7.76
C VAL A 12 3.92 6.73 9.21
N VAL A 13 3.66 5.86 10.18
CA VAL A 13 3.89 6.18 11.60
C VAL A 13 5.36 6.51 11.85
N ALA A 14 6.27 5.68 11.34
CA ALA A 14 7.70 5.91 11.50
C ALA A 14 8.19 7.17 10.79
N SER A 15 7.70 7.47 9.58
CA SER A 15 8.09 8.69 8.86
C SER A 15 7.72 9.97 9.62
N ILE A 16 6.60 9.94 10.35
CA ILE A 16 6.15 11.07 11.17
C ILE A 16 6.95 11.13 12.47
N VAL A 17 7.13 10.00 13.15
CA VAL A 17 7.80 9.93 14.46
C VAL A 17 9.30 10.20 14.34
N LEU A 18 9.95 9.73 13.27
CA LEU A 18 11.39 9.85 13.05
C LEU A 18 11.79 11.05 12.20
N ASP A 19 10.81 11.82 11.69
CA ASP A 19 11.00 12.97 10.82
C ASP A 19 11.99 12.68 9.68
N TYR A 20 11.55 11.81 8.76
CA TYR A 20 12.39 11.34 7.65
C TYR A 20 12.98 12.47 6.80
N ALA A 21 12.26 13.58 6.65
CA ALA A 21 12.73 14.73 5.89
C ALA A 21 14.02 15.30 6.49
N SER A 22 14.06 15.53 7.80
CA SER A 22 15.27 16.02 8.48
C SER A 22 16.32 14.93 8.69
N LEU A 23 15.90 13.66 8.77
CA LEU A 23 16.80 12.54 8.99
C LEU A 23 17.61 12.20 7.74
N PHE A 24 16.97 12.16 6.57
CA PHE A 24 17.61 11.79 5.30
C PHE A 24 18.42 12.93 4.69
N SER A 25 18.19 14.18 5.11
CA SER A 25 19.01 15.33 4.69
C SER A 25 20.34 15.44 5.45
N ARG A 26 20.57 14.63 6.49
CA ARG A 26 21.81 14.71 7.28
C ARG A 26 23.01 14.21 6.47
N PRO A 27 24.20 14.81 6.70
CA PRO A 27 25.44 14.36 6.09
C PRO A 27 25.65 12.85 6.28
N VAL A 28 26.26 12.18 5.30
CA VAL A 28 26.50 10.72 5.27
C VAL A 28 25.24 9.87 5.06
N ILE A 29 24.09 10.27 5.63
CA ILE A 29 22.80 9.60 5.36
C ILE A 29 22.29 9.99 3.97
N SER A 30 22.41 11.26 3.58
CA SER A 30 22.04 11.76 2.25
C SER A 30 22.85 11.13 1.10
N ASP A 31 24.05 10.64 1.39
CA ASP A 31 24.91 9.97 0.40
C ASP A 31 24.48 8.51 0.17
N TYR A 32 23.73 7.95 1.12
CA TYR A 32 23.25 6.56 1.08
C TYR A 32 21.76 6.47 0.71
N MET A 33 20.94 7.34 1.29
CA MET A 33 19.50 7.39 1.07
C MET A 33 19.16 8.40 -0.01
N VAL A 34 18.20 8.05 -0.87
CA VAL A 34 17.63 9.01 -1.79
C VAL A 34 16.84 10.05 -0.99
N GLU A 35 16.92 11.30 -1.42
CA GLU A 35 16.19 12.41 -0.84
C GLU A 35 14.68 12.11 -0.70
N PHE A 36 14.15 12.46 0.48
CA PHE A 36 12.74 12.31 0.79
C PHE A 36 11.92 13.22 -0.15
N GLY A 37 11.01 12.64 -0.94
CA GLY A 37 10.23 13.39 -1.93
C GLY A 37 10.66 13.24 -3.38
N SER A 38 11.81 12.61 -3.61
CA SER A 38 12.27 12.27 -4.97
C SER A 38 11.31 11.36 -5.73
N VAL A 39 11.50 11.25 -7.06
CA VAL A 39 10.77 10.33 -7.95
C VAL A 39 10.72 8.90 -7.38
N SER A 40 11.81 8.46 -6.75
CA SER A 40 11.93 7.14 -6.14
C SER A 40 10.88 6.87 -5.06
N LEU A 41 10.42 7.91 -4.35
CA LEU A 41 9.38 7.79 -3.33
C LEU A 41 8.03 7.40 -3.93
N PHE A 42 7.73 7.88 -5.14
CA PHE A 42 6.48 7.58 -5.86
C PHE A 42 6.47 6.16 -6.44
N VAL A 43 7.64 5.62 -6.77
CA VAL A 43 7.81 4.22 -7.19
C VAL A 43 7.80 3.28 -5.98
N GLY A 44 8.13 3.80 -4.78
CA GLY A 44 8.16 3.06 -3.52
C GLY A 44 6.97 2.13 -3.31
N PRO A 45 5.71 2.62 -3.28
CA PRO A 45 4.53 1.79 -3.09
C PRO A 45 4.39 0.63 -4.10
N LEU A 46 4.77 0.85 -5.36
CA LEU A 46 4.76 -0.21 -6.39
C LEU A 46 5.78 -1.31 -6.08
N ILE A 47 7.00 -0.93 -5.68
CA ILE A 47 8.04 -1.87 -5.28
C ILE A 47 7.60 -2.69 -4.06
N GLN A 48 6.84 -2.11 -3.13
CA GLN A 48 6.33 -2.86 -1.98
C GLN A 48 5.29 -3.92 -2.37
N VAL A 49 4.49 -3.67 -3.40
CA VAL A 49 3.57 -4.69 -3.93
C VAL A 49 4.36 -5.85 -4.52
N LEU A 50 5.36 -5.55 -5.35
CA LEU A 50 6.24 -6.56 -5.94
C LEU A 50 6.99 -7.35 -4.87
N ARG A 51 7.56 -6.66 -3.88
CA ARG A 51 8.26 -7.28 -2.74
C ARG A 51 7.32 -8.18 -1.94
N GLY A 52 6.08 -7.73 -1.71
CA GLY A 52 5.05 -8.54 -1.07
C GLY A 52 4.69 -9.81 -1.83
N LEU A 53 4.69 -9.77 -3.17
CA LEU A 53 4.47 -10.95 -4.02
C LEU A 53 5.63 -11.94 -3.93
N ILE A 54 6.88 -11.45 -3.98
CA ILE A 54 8.08 -12.29 -3.84
C ILE A 54 8.09 -12.97 -2.46
N ILE A 55 7.86 -12.21 -1.39
CA ILE A 55 7.78 -12.75 -0.03
C ILE A 55 6.67 -13.80 0.06
N ALA A 56 5.48 -13.53 -0.49
CA ALA A 56 4.39 -14.49 -0.50
C ALA A 56 4.76 -15.77 -1.23
N ALA A 57 5.37 -15.69 -2.42
CA ALA A 57 5.79 -16.85 -3.20
C ALA A 57 6.81 -17.73 -2.44
N VAL A 58 7.78 -17.10 -1.77
CA VAL A 58 8.81 -17.81 -0.99
C VAL A 58 8.25 -18.43 0.29
N LEU A 59 7.31 -17.76 0.96
CA LEU A 59 6.75 -18.21 2.22
C LEU A 59 5.61 -19.22 2.06
N LEU A 60 4.93 -19.24 0.91
CA LEU A 60 3.76 -20.11 0.66
C LEU A 60 4.01 -21.61 0.93
N PRO A 61 5.17 -22.20 0.56
CA PRO A 61 5.48 -23.60 0.88
C PRO A 61 5.51 -23.89 2.39
N PHE A 62 5.81 -22.88 3.21
CA PHE A 62 5.97 -23.01 4.66
C PHE A 62 4.69 -22.68 5.45
N ARG A 63 3.56 -22.44 4.76
CA ARG A 63 2.29 -22.05 5.38
C ARG A 63 1.86 -22.92 6.57
N GLY A 64 2.10 -24.23 6.49
CA GLY A 64 1.76 -25.18 7.56
C GLY A 64 2.55 -24.95 8.86
N VAL A 65 3.77 -24.43 8.76
CA VAL A 65 4.58 -24.04 9.94
C VAL A 65 3.99 -22.78 10.59
N PHE A 66 3.54 -21.83 9.77
CA PHE A 66 2.98 -20.57 10.25
C PHE A 66 1.59 -20.72 10.89
N ALA A 67 0.82 -21.75 10.49
CA ALA A 67 -0.46 -22.10 11.11
C ALA A 67 -0.32 -22.58 12.58
N GLN A 68 0.86 -23.04 13.01
CA GLN A 68 1.05 -23.54 14.38
C GLN A 68 0.95 -22.43 15.43
N ARG A 69 0.73 -22.77 16.71
CA ARG A 69 0.56 -21.83 17.85
C ARG A 69 1.70 -20.80 18.00
N ARG A 70 2.93 -21.13 17.60
CA ARG A 70 4.10 -20.24 17.61
C ARG A 70 4.60 -19.88 16.20
N GLY A 71 3.83 -20.17 15.15
CA GLY A 71 4.21 -19.89 13.76
C GLY A 71 4.57 -18.44 13.48
N TRP A 72 3.90 -17.47 14.13
CA TRP A 72 4.24 -16.04 14.03
C TRP A 72 5.65 -15.74 14.56
N LEU A 73 6.08 -16.42 15.63
CA LEU A 73 7.39 -16.21 16.24
C LEU A 73 8.49 -16.78 15.33
N TRP A 74 8.27 -17.96 14.76
CA TRP A 74 9.21 -18.56 13.81
C TRP A 74 9.36 -17.70 12.55
N LEU A 75 8.24 -17.21 12.01
CA LEU A 75 8.28 -16.30 10.87
C LEU A 75 8.99 -14.98 11.22
N TRP A 76 8.72 -14.42 12.40
CA TRP A 76 9.37 -13.18 12.84
C TRP A 76 10.88 -13.38 13.02
N LEU A 77 11.31 -14.45 13.69
CA LEU A 77 12.74 -14.77 13.86
C LEU A 77 13.44 -15.02 12.52
N LEU A 78 12.76 -15.66 11.56
CA LEU A 78 13.28 -15.83 10.20
C LEU A 78 13.51 -14.47 9.52
N LEU A 79 12.54 -13.56 9.61
CA LEU A 79 12.66 -12.22 9.02
C LEU A 79 13.70 -11.36 9.72
N VAL A 80 13.82 -11.44 11.05
CA VAL A 80 14.84 -10.70 11.81
C VAL A 80 16.23 -11.27 11.53
N GLY A 81 16.40 -12.57 11.67
CA GLY A 81 17.70 -13.23 11.49
C GLY A 81 18.22 -13.08 10.07
N ILE A 82 17.43 -13.49 9.07
CA ILE A 82 17.87 -13.53 7.67
C ILE A 82 17.61 -12.20 6.96
N GLY A 83 16.45 -11.57 7.19
CA GLY A 83 16.02 -10.39 6.45
C GLY A 83 16.57 -9.06 6.96
N ILE A 84 16.91 -8.96 8.25
CA ILE A 84 17.42 -7.73 8.87
C ILE A 84 18.90 -7.89 9.24
N LEU A 85 19.24 -8.84 10.10
CA LEU A 85 20.60 -8.95 10.65
C LEU A 85 21.61 -9.54 9.66
N SER A 86 21.24 -10.62 8.97
CA SER A 86 22.11 -11.37 8.04
C SER A 86 21.74 -11.17 6.57
N THR A 87 21.18 -10.02 6.20
CA THR A 87 20.91 -9.71 4.80
C THR A 87 22.21 -9.61 3.99
N SER A 88 22.18 -10.10 2.74
CA SER A 88 23.36 -10.19 1.87
C SER A 88 23.86 -8.84 1.35
N ALA A 89 23.10 -7.77 1.55
CA ALA A 89 23.50 -6.40 1.20
C ALA A 89 23.88 -5.63 2.48
N ALA A 90 24.76 -4.63 2.33
CA ALA A 90 25.12 -3.69 3.39
C ALA A 90 23.99 -2.68 3.66
N ALA A 91 22.83 -3.20 4.09
CA ALA A 91 21.62 -2.45 4.41
C ALA A 91 21.71 -1.85 5.83
N PRO A 92 20.99 -0.75 6.11
CA PRO A 92 20.92 -0.22 7.46
C PRO A 92 20.45 -1.28 8.46
N SER A 93 21.03 -1.21 9.66
CA SER A 93 20.83 -2.14 10.77
C SER A 93 21.20 -3.61 10.56
N SER A 94 21.78 -3.98 9.41
CA SER A 94 22.39 -5.31 9.21
C SER A 94 23.82 -5.36 9.74
N LEU A 95 24.34 -6.58 9.96
CA LEU A 95 25.75 -6.78 10.33
C LEU A 95 26.69 -6.23 9.26
N GLU A 96 26.40 -6.52 7.99
CA GLU A 96 27.14 -5.98 6.84
C GLU A 96 27.05 -4.45 6.78
N GLY A 97 25.88 -3.88 7.07
CA GLY A 97 25.68 -2.44 7.12
C GLY A 97 26.55 -1.75 8.18
N ILE A 98 26.62 -2.33 9.37
CA ILE A 98 27.43 -1.81 10.49
C ILE A 98 28.93 -1.84 10.15
N VAL A 99 29.37 -2.85 9.41
CA VAL A 99 30.81 -3.06 9.10
C VAL A 99 31.25 -2.28 7.85
N TYR A 100 30.42 -2.24 6.81
CA TYR A 100 30.83 -1.80 5.47
C TYR A 100 30.23 -0.46 5.02
N THR A 101 29.42 0.21 5.84
CA THR A 101 28.90 1.54 5.52
C THR A 101 29.49 2.60 6.44
N GLN A 102 29.41 3.85 6.00
CA GLN A 102 29.76 5.01 6.85
C GLN A 102 28.58 5.48 7.71
N LEU A 103 27.45 4.76 7.69
CA LEU A 103 26.27 5.15 8.45
C LEU A 103 26.59 5.11 9.95
N PRO A 104 26.18 6.14 10.72
CA PRO A 104 26.49 6.20 12.14
C PRO A 104 25.68 5.15 12.91
N LEU A 105 26.25 4.55 13.96
CA LEU A 105 25.61 3.49 14.74
C LEU A 105 24.23 3.87 15.29
N TRP A 106 24.01 5.14 15.65
CA TRP A 106 22.72 5.61 16.12
C TRP A 106 21.63 5.52 15.03
N TYR A 107 22.00 5.63 13.75
CA TYR A 107 21.08 5.48 12.62
C TYR A 107 20.65 4.03 12.44
N HIS A 108 21.57 3.08 12.63
CA HIS A 108 21.22 1.66 12.71
C HIS A 108 20.26 1.40 13.88
N ALA A 109 20.46 2.04 15.03
CA ALA A 109 19.63 1.85 16.21
C ALA A 109 18.23 2.48 16.06
N ILE A 110 18.10 3.65 15.45
CA ILE A 110 16.82 4.37 15.35
C ILE A 110 15.88 3.76 14.29
N GLY A 111 16.43 3.16 13.23
CA GLY A 111 15.64 2.46 12.20
C GLY A 111 15.18 1.05 12.61
N LEU A 112 15.87 0.41 13.56
CA LEU A 112 15.55 -0.95 14.02
C LEU A 112 14.12 -1.11 14.55
N PRO A 113 13.61 -0.24 15.44
CA PRO A 113 12.25 -0.34 15.96
C PRO A 113 11.19 -0.45 14.86
N GLU A 114 11.29 0.37 13.80
CA GLU A 114 10.37 0.33 12.67
C GLU A 114 10.40 -1.03 11.97
N MET A 115 11.58 -1.52 11.60
CA MET A 115 11.74 -2.80 10.91
C MET A 115 11.25 -3.98 11.77
N LEU A 116 11.55 -3.97 13.07
CA LEU A 116 11.11 -5.00 14.01
C LEU A 116 9.60 -4.99 14.19
N VAL A 117 8.98 -3.81 14.35
CA VAL A 117 7.53 -3.66 14.48
C VAL A 117 6.81 -4.06 13.20
N GLN A 118 7.31 -3.62 12.03
CA GLN A 118 6.71 -3.94 10.73
C GLN A 118 6.75 -5.45 10.43
N THR A 119 7.89 -6.11 10.66
CA THR A 119 8.03 -7.56 10.47
C THR A 119 7.28 -8.38 11.51
N LEU A 120 7.18 -7.90 12.76
CA LEU A 120 6.37 -8.53 13.81
C LEU A 120 4.88 -8.46 13.45
N ALA A 121 4.38 -7.27 13.11
CA ALA A 121 2.99 -7.07 12.69
C ALA A 121 2.64 -7.95 11.49
N PHE A 122 3.53 -8.01 10.49
CA PHE A 122 3.38 -8.91 9.36
C PHE A 122 3.27 -10.38 9.80
N SER A 123 4.19 -10.82 10.66
CA SER A 123 4.26 -12.23 11.08
C SER A 123 3.06 -12.67 11.90
N VAL A 124 2.57 -11.81 12.80
CA VAL A 124 1.36 -12.04 13.58
C VAL A 124 0.15 -12.16 12.66
N LEU A 125 -0.03 -11.20 11.75
CA LEU A 125 -1.19 -11.20 10.83
C LEU A 125 -1.17 -12.38 9.86
N VAL A 126 0.00 -12.80 9.36
CA VAL A 126 0.13 -14.00 8.52
C VAL A 126 -0.22 -15.27 9.31
N ALA A 127 0.31 -15.44 10.53
CA ALA A 127 0.00 -16.63 11.33
C ALA A 127 -1.48 -16.68 11.75
N LEU A 128 -2.09 -15.54 12.04
CA LEU A 128 -3.53 -15.44 12.29
C LEU A 128 -4.32 -15.81 11.02
N TYR A 129 -3.89 -15.37 9.84
CA TYR A 129 -4.52 -15.72 8.57
C TYR A 129 -4.48 -17.23 8.32
N GLU A 130 -3.31 -17.86 8.49
CA GLU A 130 -3.15 -19.30 8.25
C GLU A 130 -3.89 -20.18 9.27
N ARG A 131 -4.14 -19.67 10.48
CA ARG A 131 -4.96 -20.36 11.50
C ARG A 131 -6.45 -20.31 11.25
N HIS A 132 -6.91 -19.31 10.50
CA HIS A 132 -8.31 -19.10 10.20
C HIS A 132 -8.54 -19.27 8.70
N PRO A 133 -8.77 -20.51 8.21
CA PRO A 133 -8.86 -20.81 6.79
C PRO A 133 -10.03 -20.14 6.06
N GLU A 134 -11.00 -19.57 6.78
CA GLU A 134 -12.05 -18.71 6.20
C GLU A 134 -11.53 -17.31 5.82
N GLY A 135 -10.28 -16.99 6.19
CA GLY A 135 -9.56 -15.75 5.90
C GLY A 135 -9.56 -14.77 7.08
N LEU A 136 -8.45 -14.06 7.30
CA LEU A 136 -8.32 -13.03 8.35
C LEU A 136 -9.41 -11.94 8.24
N LEU A 137 -9.84 -11.63 7.01
CA LEU A 137 -10.90 -10.66 6.73
C LEU A 137 -12.29 -11.15 7.16
N ALA A 138 -12.53 -12.47 7.21
CA ALA A 138 -13.80 -13.03 7.65
C ALA A 138 -13.99 -12.96 9.17
N VAL A 139 -12.89 -12.91 9.93
CA VAL A 139 -12.90 -12.73 11.40
C VAL A 139 -12.99 -11.25 11.77
N LEU A 140 -12.53 -10.35 10.90
CA LEU A 140 -12.65 -8.91 11.08
C LEU A 140 -14.11 -8.47 10.89
N PRO A 141 -14.59 -7.44 11.62
CA PRO A 141 -15.91 -6.88 11.36
C PRO A 141 -16.05 -6.57 9.86
N PRO A 142 -17.20 -6.84 9.22
CA PRO A 142 -17.36 -6.66 7.77
C PRO A 142 -16.97 -5.26 7.28
N VAL A 143 -17.13 -4.23 8.14
CA VAL A 143 -16.70 -2.86 7.86
C VAL A 143 -15.18 -2.77 7.73
N PHE A 144 -14.43 -3.41 8.63
CA PHE A 144 -12.97 -3.36 8.65
C PHE A 144 -12.37 -4.10 7.44
N GLU A 145 -12.95 -5.24 7.05
CA GLU A 145 -12.56 -5.89 5.78
C GLU A 145 -12.71 -4.94 4.59
N ARG A 146 -13.86 -4.26 4.49
CA ARG A 146 -14.13 -3.32 3.40
C ARG A 146 -13.16 -2.15 3.42
N LEU A 147 -12.83 -1.62 4.61
CA LEU A 147 -11.84 -0.55 4.77
C LEU A 147 -10.46 -0.98 4.26
N VAL A 148 -9.97 -2.17 4.64
CA VAL A 148 -8.66 -2.66 4.21
C VAL A 148 -8.62 -2.87 2.70
N ARG A 149 -9.66 -3.48 2.11
CA ARG A 149 -9.75 -3.67 0.66
C ARG A 149 -9.80 -2.34 -0.09
N ALA A 150 -10.58 -1.39 0.41
CA ALA A 150 -10.69 -0.06 -0.15
C ALA A 150 -9.36 0.69 -0.12
N LEU A 151 -8.65 0.63 1.02
CA LEU A 151 -7.35 1.24 1.20
C LEU A 151 -6.34 0.67 0.20
N VAL A 152 -6.24 -0.66 0.10
CA VAL A 152 -5.37 -1.33 -0.88
C VAL A 152 -5.73 -0.89 -2.30
N SER A 153 -7.01 -0.90 -2.66
CA SER A 153 -7.45 -0.53 -4.00
C SER A 153 -7.10 0.92 -4.33
N ALA A 154 -7.29 1.84 -3.38
CA ALA A 154 -6.95 3.24 -3.53
C ALA A 154 -5.43 3.45 -3.63
N SER A 155 -4.63 2.76 -2.82
CA SER A 155 -3.17 2.79 -2.89
C SER A 155 -2.64 2.24 -4.21
N LEU A 156 -3.21 1.16 -4.73
CA LEU A 156 -2.83 0.62 -6.05
C LEU A 156 -3.26 1.55 -7.18
N ALA A 157 -4.43 2.18 -7.07
CA ALA A 157 -4.86 3.20 -8.02
C ALA A 157 -3.94 4.44 -7.97
N PHE A 158 -3.48 4.85 -6.78
CA PHE A 158 -2.52 5.94 -6.59
C PHE A 158 -1.21 5.72 -7.33
N VAL A 159 -0.71 4.48 -7.38
CA VAL A 159 0.47 4.13 -8.20
C VAL A 159 0.26 4.51 -9.67
N GLY A 160 -0.97 4.33 -10.21
CA GLY A 160 -1.30 4.77 -11.57
C GLY A 160 -1.16 6.28 -11.77
N TYR A 161 -1.60 7.08 -10.79
CA TYR A 161 -1.43 8.53 -10.80
C TYR A 161 0.04 8.94 -10.76
N ALA A 162 0.81 8.32 -9.87
CA ALA A 162 2.25 8.55 -9.76
C ALA A 162 2.98 8.30 -11.08
N VAL A 163 2.72 7.16 -11.73
CA VAL A 163 3.35 6.79 -13.02
C VAL A 163 3.04 7.82 -14.11
N ILE A 164 1.77 8.21 -14.26
CA ILE A 164 1.39 9.19 -15.29
C ILE A 164 1.97 10.56 -14.98
N SER A 165 1.98 10.97 -13.72
CA SER A 165 2.53 12.29 -13.31
C SER A 165 4.02 12.40 -13.58
N VAL A 166 4.78 11.35 -13.25
CA VAL A 166 6.21 11.29 -13.58
C VAL A 166 6.42 11.31 -15.10
N ALA A 167 5.62 10.56 -15.87
CA ALA A 167 5.72 10.56 -17.33
C ALA A 167 5.46 11.96 -17.93
N PHE A 168 4.43 12.67 -17.45
CA PHE A 168 4.15 14.04 -17.88
C PHE A 168 5.26 15.03 -17.52
N ALA A 169 5.80 14.94 -16.30
CA ALA A 169 6.92 15.79 -15.87
C ALA A 169 8.15 15.59 -16.77
N LEU A 170 8.49 14.33 -17.08
CA LEU A 170 9.60 14.01 -17.98
C LEU A 170 9.35 14.50 -19.41
N LEU A 171 8.13 14.32 -19.94
CA LEU A 171 7.76 14.79 -21.28
C LEU A 171 7.77 16.32 -21.40
N ALA A 172 7.43 17.03 -20.32
CA ALA A 172 7.50 18.49 -20.26
C ALA A 172 8.93 19.02 -20.09
N GLY A 173 9.93 18.14 -19.94
CA GLY A 173 11.32 18.53 -19.64
C GLY A 173 11.48 19.17 -18.27
N ALA A 174 10.52 18.98 -17.35
CA ALA A 174 10.59 19.52 -16.01
C ALA A 174 11.63 18.75 -15.18
N SER A 175 12.48 19.48 -14.46
CA SER A 175 13.33 18.88 -13.44
C SER A 175 12.46 18.39 -12.28
N ILE A 176 12.55 17.11 -11.94
CA ILE A 176 11.79 16.56 -10.82
C ILE A 176 12.54 16.86 -9.53
N ASP A 177 12.11 17.93 -8.89
CA ASP A 177 12.64 18.41 -7.61
C ASP A 177 11.85 17.80 -6.44
N ALA A 178 12.56 17.28 -5.43
CA ALA A 178 11.95 16.57 -4.30
C ALA A 178 11.15 17.51 -3.39
N GLU A 179 11.63 18.74 -3.16
CA GLU A 179 10.94 19.73 -2.34
C GLU A 179 9.63 20.16 -2.99
N GLN A 180 9.65 20.44 -4.30
CA GLN A 180 8.45 20.81 -5.05
C GLN A 180 7.44 19.66 -5.10
N SER A 181 7.91 18.42 -5.23
CA SER A 181 7.07 17.21 -5.30
C SER A 181 6.37 16.88 -3.97
N LEU A 182 6.96 17.29 -2.84
CA LEU A 182 6.35 17.18 -1.51
C LEU A 182 5.50 18.37 -1.10
N SER A 183 5.49 19.45 -1.89
CA SER A 183 4.67 20.61 -1.60
C SER A 183 3.20 20.21 -1.43
N VAL A 184 2.52 20.85 -0.49
CA VAL A 184 1.08 20.64 -0.26
C VAL A 184 0.27 20.87 -1.54
N GLN A 185 0.75 21.78 -2.40
CA GLN A 185 0.15 22.09 -3.69
C GLN A 185 0.20 20.89 -4.65
N VAL A 186 1.35 20.23 -4.80
CA VAL A 186 1.49 19.05 -5.67
C VAL A 186 0.82 17.83 -5.06
N GLN A 187 1.01 17.58 -3.76
CA GLN A 187 0.40 16.45 -3.06
C GLN A 187 -1.13 16.53 -3.05
N GLY A 188 -1.69 17.73 -2.89
CA GLY A 188 -3.13 17.97 -2.86
C GLY A 188 -3.86 17.57 -4.15
N LEU A 189 -3.14 17.56 -5.29
CA LEU A 189 -3.66 17.09 -6.58
C LEU A 189 -4.17 15.64 -6.52
N PHE A 190 -3.57 14.82 -5.66
CA PHE A 190 -3.87 13.39 -5.55
C PHE A 190 -4.82 13.04 -4.42
N VAL A 191 -5.03 13.94 -3.44
CA VAL A 191 -5.88 13.68 -2.27
C VAL A 191 -7.33 13.41 -2.69
N GLY A 192 -7.89 14.27 -3.54
CA GLY A 192 -9.26 14.11 -4.05
C GLY A 192 -9.46 12.77 -4.78
N PRO A 193 -8.68 12.48 -5.83
CA PRO A 193 -8.73 11.20 -6.54
C PRO A 193 -8.53 9.97 -5.64
N PHE A 194 -7.61 10.05 -4.66
CA PHE A 194 -7.40 8.97 -3.70
C PHE A 194 -8.65 8.69 -2.86
N LEU A 195 -9.27 9.74 -2.29
CA LEU A 195 -10.48 9.61 -1.49
C LEU A 195 -11.66 9.09 -2.31
N ILE A 196 -11.83 9.55 -3.55
CA ILE A 196 -12.86 9.07 -4.47
C ILE A 196 -12.68 7.57 -4.71
N ASN A 197 -11.48 7.13 -5.06
CA ASN A 197 -11.19 5.72 -5.32
C ASN A 197 -11.36 4.86 -4.07
N PHE A 198 -10.98 5.38 -2.90
CA PHE A 198 -11.23 4.73 -1.62
C PHE A 198 -12.72 4.53 -1.35
N VAL A 199 -13.54 5.58 -1.49
CA VAL A 199 -14.99 5.50 -1.26
C VAL A 199 -15.64 4.54 -2.25
N LEU A 200 -15.31 4.64 -3.53
CA LEU A 200 -15.84 3.74 -4.56
C LEU A 200 -15.48 2.28 -4.29
N ALA A 201 -14.22 2.00 -3.95
CA ALA A 201 -13.77 0.66 -3.61
C ALA A 201 -14.43 0.13 -2.33
N PHE A 202 -14.64 0.98 -1.32
CA PHE A 202 -15.33 0.63 -0.08
C PHE A 202 -16.79 0.24 -0.32
N LEU A 203 -17.52 1.04 -1.10
CA LEU A 203 -18.91 0.76 -1.46
C LEU A 203 -19.03 -0.50 -2.33
N ALA A 204 -18.03 -0.76 -3.17
CA ALA A 204 -17.99 -1.90 -4.07
C ALA A 204 -17.37 -3.17 -3.45
N ALA A 205 -16.87 -3.11 -2.21
CA ALA A 205 -16.16 -4.22 -1.57
C ALA A 205 -17.01 -5.48 -1.35
N GLY A 206 -18.35 -5.34 -1.31
CA GLY A 206 -19.29 -6.46 -1.25
C GLY A 206 -19.45 -7.25 -2.56
N GLY A 207 -18.74 -6.85 -3.62
CA GLY A 207 -18.80 -7.49 -4.92
C GLY A 207 -19.91 -6.93 -5.81
N LEU A 208 -19.60 -6.75 -7.08
CA LEU A 208 -20.52 -6.17 -8.07
C LEU A 208 -20.65 -7.06 -9.30
N THR A 209 -21.80 -6.97 -9.96
CA THR A 209 -22.01 -7.53 -11.32
C THR A 209 -21.07 -6.84 -12.32
N LEU A 210 -20.74 -7.50 -13.43
CA LEU A 210 -19.81 -6.94 -14.44
C LEU A 210 -20.18 -5.51 -14.87
N THR A 211 -21.44 -5.24 -15.21
CA THR A 211 -21.92 -3.91 -15.61
C THR A 211 -21.65 -2.86 -14.53
N ARG A 212 -21.99 -3.15 -13.28
CA ARG A 212 -21.74 -2.25 -12.14
C ARG A 212 -20.24 -2.05 -11.87
N ARG A 213 -19.40 -3.06 -12.10
CA ARG A 213 -17.93 -2.90 -11.99
C ARG A 213 -17.41 -1.91 -13.04
N ILE A 214 -17.88 -2.02 -14.27
CA ILE A 214 -17.52 -1.08 -15.35
C ILE A 214 -17.98 0.33 -14.98
N LEU A 215 -19.21 0.48 -14.47
CA LEU A 215 -19.71 1.78 -14.00
C LEU A 215 -18.88 2.36 -12.86
N VAL A 216 -18.39 1.54 -11.92
CA VAL A 216 -17.47 2.01 -10.87
C VAL A 216 -16.13 2.46 -11.43
N GLY A 217 -15.57 1.74 -12.43
CA GLY A 217 -14.37 2.19 -13.14
C GLY A 217 -14.59 3.51 -13.86
N LEU A 218 -15.69 3.65 -14.60
CA LEU A 218 -16.05 4.90 -15.27
C LEU A 218 -16.30 6.04 -14.26
N GLY A 219 -16.97 5.75 -13.16
CA GLY A 219 -17.19 6.71 -12.08
C GLY A 219 -15.87 7.16 -11.44
N SER A 220 -14.94 6.23 -11.19
CA SER A 220 -13.59 6.54 -10.73
C SER A 220 -12.87 7.48 -11.69
N TYR A 221 -12.94 7.22 -13.00
CA TYR A 221 -12.36 8.08 -14.03
C TYR A 221 -12.97 9.49 -14.03
N VAL A 222 -14.30 9.60 -14.17
CA VAL A 222 -15.01 10.88 -14.32
C VAL A 222 -14.86 11.74 -13.06
N LEU A 223 -15.09 11.16 -11.88
CA LEU A 223 -15.01 11.89 -10.62
C LEU A 223 -13.58 12.33 -10.32
N SER A 224 -12.58 11.48 -10.61
CA SER A 224 -11.18 11.87 -10.41
C SER A 224 -10.73 12.93 -11.39
N THR A 225 -11.16 12.86 -12.65
CA THR A 225 -10.90 13.91 -13.66
C THR A 225 -11.46 15.25 -13.18
N ALA A 226 -12.72 15.25 -12.72
CA ALA A 226 -13.36 16.44 -12.18
C ALA A 226 -12.63 16.97 -10.93
N ALA A 227 -12.18 16.08 -10.03
CA ALA A 227 -11.43 16.46 -8.84
C ALA A 227 -10.08 17.12 -9.19
N ILE A 228 -9.34 16.55 -10.14
CA ILE A 228 -8.06 17.11 -10.62
C ILE A 228 -8.29 18.48 -11.25
N LEU A 229 -9.24 18.61 -12.18
CA LEU A 229 -9.55 19.88 -12.83
C LEU A 229 -9.97 20.95 -11.81
N THR A 230 -10.85 20.59 -10.89
CA THR A 230 -11.32 21.50 -9.84
C THR A 230 -10.16 21.97 -8.97
N TYR A 231 -9.29 21.05 -8.57
CA TYR A 231 -8.10 21.39 -7.79
C TYR A 231 -7.13 22.29 -8.56
N GLN A 232 -6.87 21.99 -9.84
CA GLN A 232 -6.01 22.82 -10.69
C GLN A 232 -6.57 24.24 -10.84
N VAL A 233 -7.88 24.40 -11.03
CA VAL A 233 -8.51 25.72 -11.16
C VAL A 233 -8.45 26.51 -9.85
N ILE A 234 -8.78 25.87 -8.73
CA ILE A 234 -8.91 26.55 -7.43
C ILE A 234 -7.54 26.85 -6.80
N VAL A 235 -6.60 25.91 -6.88
CA VAL A 235 -5.34 25.96 -6.13
C VAL A 235 -4.16 26.35 -7.03
N LEU A 236 -4.10 25.82 -8.26
CA LEU A 236 -2.96 26.04 -9.16
C LEU A 236 -3.21 27.19 -10.15
N GLY A 237 -4.45 27.64 -10.32
CA GLY A 237 -4.83 28.75 -11.20
C GLY A 237 -4.75 28.45 -12.71
N SER A 238 -4.10 27.36 -13.13
CA SER A 238 -3.96 26.97 -14.53
C SER A 238 -4.37 25.50 -14.75
N PRO A 239 -5.53 25.22 -15.35
CA PRO A 239 -5.95 23.85 -15.64
C PRO A 239 -5.16 23.24 -16.80
N ASP A 240 -4.58 22.06 -16.57
CA ASP A 240 -4.03 21.21 -17.63
C ASP A 240 -5.05 20.11 -17.94
N ILE A 241 -5.84 20.35 -18.98
CA ILE A 241 -6.92 19.46 -19.41
C ILE A 241 -6.35 18.13 -19.91
N ALA A 242 -5.20 18.14 -20.57
CA ALA A 242 -4.58 16.93 -21.12
C ALA A 242 -4.13 16.01 -19.97
N TYR A 243 -3.44 16.58 -18.98
CA TYR A 243 -3.06 15.85 -17.78
C TYR A 243 -4.29 15.32 -17.04
N ALA A 244 -5.29 16.17 -16.78
CA ALA A 244 -6.46 15.79 -16.01
C ALA A 244 -7.30 14.69 -16.70
N ALA A 245 -7.32 14.65 -18.04
CA ALA A 245 -8.00 13.61 -18.79
C ALA A 245 -7.23 12.27 -18.84
N ILE A 246 -5.89 12.31 -18.76
CA ILE A 246 -5.06 11.10 -18.91
C ILE A 246 -4.72 10.48 -17.54
N ALA A 247 -4.38 11.30 -16.54
CA ALA A 247 -3.94 10.84 -15.21
C ALA A 247 -4.89 9.84 -14.54
N PRO A 248 -6.23 9.97 -14.63
CA PRO A 248 -7.16 9.01 -14.03
C PRO A 248 -7.33 7.67 -14.75
N LEU A 249 -6.81 7.49 -15.97
CA LEU A 249 -7.06 6.29 -16.78
C LEU A 249 -6.54 5.01 -16.12
N LEU A 250 -5.24 4.95 -15.80
CA LEU A 250 -4.65 3.78 -15.14
C LEU A 250 -5.27 3.50 -13.76
N PRO A 251 -5.47 4.51 -12.88
CA PRO A 251 -6.20 4.35 -11.63
C PRO A 251 -7.60 3.76 -11.80
N ALA A 252 -8.38 4.25 -12.77
CA ALA A 252 -9.75 3.77 -13.03
C ALA A 252 -9.79 2.32 -13.49
N ILE A 253 -8.84 1.92 -14.35
CA ILE A 253 -8.65 0.52 -14.76
C ILE A 253 -8.29 -0.34 -13.55
N ALA A 254 -7.37 0.13 -12.70
CA ALA A 254 -6.99 -0.60 -11.49
C ALA A 254 -8.18 -0.81 -10.55
N VAL A 255 -8.97 0.23 -10.28
CA VAL A 255 -10.20 0.12 -9.47
C VAL A 255 -11.18 -0.88 -10.08
N TRP A 256 -11.44 -0.80 -11.39
CA TRP A 256 -12.32 -1.74 -12.08
C TRP A 256 -11.88 -3.20 -11.91
N LEU A 257 -10.58 -3.48 -12.06
CA LEU A 257 -10.02 -4.83 -11.94
C LEU A 257 -10.07 -5.34 -10.49
N LEU A 258 -9.78 -4.48 -9.52
CA LEU A 258 -9.66 -4.83 -8.10
C LEU A 258 -11.01 -4.96 -7.39
N VAL A 259 -12.07 -4.32 -7.89
CA VAL A 259 -13.42 -4.52 -7.36
C VAL A 259 -13.84 -5.99 -7.57
N PRO A 260 -14.23 -6.71 -6.51
CA PRO A 260 -14.58 -8.12 -6.63
C PRO A 260 -15.83 -8.35 -7.49
N LYS A 261 -15.86 -9.49 -8.18
CA LYS A 261 -17.07 -9.96 -8.87
C LYS A 261 -18.04 -10.51 -7.81
N ARG A 262 -19.33 -10.23 -7.99
CA ARG A 262 -20.38 -10.84 -7.17
C ARG A 262 -20.55 -12.30 -7.60
N ASP A 263 -20.25 -13.25 -6.71
CA ASP A 263 -20.47 -14.67 -6.97
C ASP A 263 -21.96 -15.01 -6.93
N ALA A 264 -22.52 -15.45 -8.06
CA ALA A 264 -23.92 -15.84 -8.17
C ALA A 264 -24.27 -17.06 -7.28
N ALA A 265 -23.29 -17.90 -6.96
CA ALA A 265 -23.49 -19.18 -6.26
C ALA A 265 -23.86 -19.06 -4.77
N LYS A 266 -23.58 -17.95 -4.10
CA LYS A 266 -23.93 -17.76 -2.68
C LYS A 266 -25.40 -17.34 -2.43
N THR A 267 -26.19 -17.19 -3.49
CA THR A 267 -27.57 -16.68 -3.41
C THR A 267 -28.64 -17.78 -3.31
N ASN A 268 -28.26 -19.06 -3.50
CA ASN A 268 -29.21 -20.18 -3.61
C ASN A 268 -29.15 -21.19 -2.45
N GLN A 269 -28.63 -20.83 -1.27
CA GLN A 269 -28.94 -21.60 -0.07
C GLN A 269 -30.24 -21.04 0.53
N PRO A 270 -31.39 -21.73 0.39
CA PRO A 270 -32.59 -21.30 1.07
C PRO A 270 -32.34 -21.35 2.57
N GLU A 271 -32.75 -20.29 3.28
CA GLU A 271 -32.83 -20.28 4.74
C GLU A 271 -33.49 -21.59 5.20
N ALA A 272 -32.71 -22.44 5.86
CA ALA A 272 -33.25 -23.62 6.52
C ALA A 272 -34.24 -23.11 7.57
N LYS A 273 -35.53 -23.20 7.26
CA LYS A 273 -36.62 -23.01 8.22
C LYS A 273 -36.33 -23.91 9.42
N GLU A 274 -35.89 -23.28 10.49
CA GLU A 274 -35.75 -23.87 11.81
C GLU A 274 -37.16 -24.27 12.28
N THR A 275 -37.58 -25.48 11.91
CA THR A 275 -38.83 -26.05 12.38
C THR A 275 -38.54 -26.63 13.75
N ARG A 276 -38.71 -25.80 14.79
CA ARG A 276 -38.77 -26.27 16.19
C ARG A 276 -39.85 -27.34 16.30
N HIS A 277 -39.44 -28.59 16.40
CA HIS A 277 -40.28 -29.63 16.98
C HIS A 277 -40.08 -29.61 18.50
N THR A 278 -41.02 -28.98 19.19
CA THR A 278 -41.41 -29.37 20.54
C THR A 278 -41.92 -30.79 20.50
N LEU A 279 -41.28 -31.69 21.24
CA LEU A 279 -41.88 -32.75 22.06
C LEU A 279 -40.87 -33.12 23.16
#